data_AF-A0A699HKL3-F1
#
_entry.id   AF-A0A699HKL3-F1
#
_cell.length_a   1.000
_cell.length_b   1.000
_cell.length_c   1.000
_cell.angle_alpha   90.00
_cell.angle_beta   90.00
_cell.angle_gamma   90.00
#
_symmetry.space_group_name_H-M   'P 1'
#
loop_
_entity.id
_entity.type
_entity.pdbx_description
1 polymer ?
#
loop_
_entity_poly.entity_id
_entity_poly.type
_entity_poly.pdbx_seq_one_letter_code
_entity_poly.pdbx_strand_id
1 'polypeptide(L)'
;MAETIEEYMTKTRDGYGSGIDRPKIDDKAHFELKCQFLKELRDNTFSGSDHEDANEYIEKVLDNVDLFHIPNITQDQVMLQDFPMSLTRAVSCWLRNEPSSSINTWEALKKKFLSKYYPPA
;
A
#
# COMPACT_ATOMS: atom_id res chain seq x y z
N MET A 1 -24.62 4.73 -12.07
CA MET A 1 -24.57 6.14 -12.50
C MET A 1 -23.11 6.43 -12.83
N ALA A 2 -22.83 6.99 -14.00
CA ALA A 2 -21.46 7.36 -14.39
C ALA A 2 -21.19 8.80 -13.92
N GLU A 3 -20.09 9.03 -13.22
CA GLU A 3 -19.64 10.37 -12.80
C GLU A 3 -19.30 11.23 -14.04
N THR A 4 -19.47 12.54 -13.89
CA THR A 4 -19.19 13.50 -14.98
C THR A 4 -17.72 13.93 -15.01
N ILE A 5 -17.22 14.36 -16.17
CA ILE A 5 -15.81 14.79 -16.35
C ILE A 5 -15.48 15.97 -15.41
N GLU A 6 -16.43 16.86 -15.15
CA GLU A 6 -16.29 18.00 -14.23
C GLU A 6 -16.15 17.56 -12.76
N GLU A 7 -16.85 16.50 -12.35
CA GLU A 7 -16.69 15.87 -11.03
C GLU A 7 -15.30 15.28 -10.85
N TYR A 8 -14.70 14.75 -11.93
CA TYR A 8 -13.35 14.20 -11.90
C TYR A 8 -12.29 15.31 -11.75
N MET A 9 -12.51 16.45 -12.41
CA MET A 9 -11.60 17.60 -12.39
C MET A 9 -11.61 18.35 -11.06
N THR A 10 -12.72 18.26 -10.31
CA THR A 10 -12.91 18.94 -9.01
C THR A 10 -12.50 18.06 -7.82
N LYS A 11 -12.30 16.75 -8.00
CA LYS A 11 -11.76 15.89 -6.94
C LYS A 11 -10.33 16.29 -6.58
N THR A 12 -10.18 16.82 -5.37
CA THR A 12 -8.87 16.91 -4.71
C THR A 12 -8.35 15.52 -4.37
N ARG A 13 -7.07 15.40 -4.00
CA ARG A 13 -6.46 14.12 -3.59
C ARG A 13 -7.25 13.42 -2.47
N ASP A 14 -7.94 14.18 -1.63
CA ASP A 14 -8.80 13.68 -0.53
C ASP A 14 -10.19 13.23 -1.02
N GLY A 15 -10.64 13.71 -2.18
CA GLY A 15 -11.89 13.27 -2.83
C GLY A 15 -11.78 11.91 -3.52
N TYR A 16 -10.56 11.41 -3.73
CA TYR A 16 -10.29 10.03 -4.11
C TYR A 16 -10.16 9.19 -2.83
N GLY A 17 -11.29 8.92 -2.17
CA GLY A 17 -11.32 8.20 -0.89
C GLY A 17 -10.34 7.03 -0.86
N SER A 18 -9.28 7.17 -0.06
CA SER A 18 -8.27 6.13 0.15
C SER A 18 -8.70 5.32 1.36
N GLY A 19 -8.78 3.99 1.21
CA GLY A 19 -9.03 3.09 2.35
C GLY A 19 -7.95 3.17 3.43
N ILE A 20 -6.77 3.66 3.06
CA ILE A 20 -5.64 3.92 3.96
C ILE A 20 -5.61 5.38 4.37
N ASP A 21 -5.56 5.60 5.68
CA ASP A 21 -5.29 6.90 6.27
C ASP A 21 -3.82 7.27 6.01
N ARG A 22 -3.61 8.39 5.32
CA ARG A 22 -2.25 8.77 4.91
C ARG A 22 -1.46 9.20 6.15
N PRO A 23 -0.32 8.56 6.44
CA PRO A 23 0.50 8.99 7.55
C PRO A 23 0.98 10.43 7.34
N LYS A 24 0.90 11.24 8.40
CA LYS A 24 1.55 12.56 8.42
C LYS A 24 3.05 12.33 8.49
N ILE A 25 3.77 12.81 7.47
CA ILE A 25 5.23 12.86 7.44
C ILE A 25 5.63 14.28 7.79
N ASP A 26 6.65 14.45 8.63
CA ASP A 26 7.19 15.77 8.99
C ASP A 26 7.70 16.48 7.72
N ASP A 27 7.30 17.73 7.50
CA ASP A 27 7.74 18.53 6.35
C ASP A 27 9.27 18.73 6.31
N LYS A 28 9.98 18.49 7.42
CA LYS A 28 11.44 18.50 7.51
C LYS A 28 12.09 17.14 7.28
N ALA A 29 11.30 16.06 7.18
CA ALA A 29 11.82 14.73 6.89
C ALA A 29 12.24 14.64 5.43
N HIS A 30 13.55 14.74 5.19
CA HIS A 30 14.15 14.39 3.91
C HIS A 30 14.39 12.88 3.88
N PHE A 31 13.54 12.15 3.15
CA PHE A 31 13.80 10.77 2.81
C PHE A 31 13.93 10.63 1.29
N GLU A 32 15.02 10.03 0.85
CA GLU A 32 15.17 9.60 -0.54
C GLU A 32 14.73 8.15 -0.62
N LEU A 33 13.58 7.92 -1.28
CA LEU A 33 13.25 6.59 -1.77
C LEU A 33 14.30 6.25 -2.83
N LYS A 34 15.25 5.37 -2.50
CA LYS A 34 16.26 4.93 -3.46
C LYS A 34 15.53 4.34 -4.66
N CYS A 35 15.88 4.76 -5.88
CA CYS A 35 15.27 4.23 -7.12
C CYS A 35 15.27 2.69 -7.16
N GLN A 36 16.27 2.07 -6.52
CA GLN A 36 16.35 0.62 -6.38
C GLN A 36 15.21 0.03 -5.55
N PHE A 37 14.79 0.67 -4.46
CA PHE A 37 13.62 0.23 -3.67
C PHE A 37 12.33 0.28 -4.49
N LEU A 38 12.09 1.39 -5.20
CA LEU A 38 10.93 1.52 -6.08
C LEU A 38 10.95 0.52 -7.25
N LYS A 39 12.15 0.14 -7.70
CA LYS A 39 12.34 -0.90 -8.70
C LYS A 39 12.01 -2.27 -8.11
N GLU A 40 12.53 -2.62 -6.94
CA GLU A 40 12.23 -3.89 -6.27
C GLU A 40 10.73 -4.02 -5.98
N LEU A 41 10.06 -2.98 -5.48
CA LEU A 41 8.61 -3.01 -5.25
C LEU A 41 7.80 -3.24 -6.54
N ARG A 42 8.30 -2.71 -7.67
CA ARG A 42 7.66 -2.87 -8.98
C ARG A 42 7.93 -4.24 -9.60
N ASP A 43 9.13 -4.76 -9.44
CA ASP A 43 9.50 -6.07 -9.98
C ASP A 43 8.84 -7.20 -9.15
N ASN A 44 8.50 -6.90 -7.90
CA ASN A 44 7.89 -7.82 -6.94
C ASN A 44 6.44 -7.45 -6.65
N THR A 45 5.61 -7.24 -7.68
CA THR A 45 4.19 -6.95 -7.45
C THR A 45 3.39 -8.19 -7.07
N PHE A 46 2.38 -8.02 -6.20
CA PHE A 46 1.41 -9.06 -5.90
C PHE A 46 0.12 -8.87 -6.69
N SER A 47 -0.30 -9.89 -7.44
CA SER A 47 -1.52 -9.87 -8.25
C SER A 47 -2.66 -10.70 -7.67
N GLY A 48 -2.37 -11.54 -6.67
CA GLY A 48 -3.32 -12.45 -6.03
C GLY A 48 -3.66 -13.66 -6.89
N SER A 49 -2.74 -14.12 -7.72
CA SER A 49 -2.88 -15.33 -8.53
C SER A 49 -2.64 -16.60 -7.72
N ASP A 50 -3.15 -17.74 -8.20
CA ASP A 50 -3.10 -19.03 -7.48
C ASP A 50 -1.68 -19.56 -7.21
N HIS A 51 -0.66 -18.99 -7.84
CA HIS A 51 0.75 -19.36 -7.67
C HIS A 51 1.52 -18.43 -6.73
N GLU A 52 0.90 -17.34 -6.27
CA GLU A 52 1.51 -16.38 -5.36
C GLU A 52 1.12 -16.70 -3.91
N ASP A 53 2.11 -16.82 -3.02
CA ASP A 53 1.88 -16.95 -1.58
C ASP A 53 1.85 -15.57 -0.91
N ALA A 54 0.76 -15.27 -0.22
CA ALA A 54 0.55 -13.98 0.43
C ALA A 54 1.50 -13.76 1.64
N ASN A 55 1.91 -14.81 2.35
CA ASN A 55 2.87 -14.71 3.44
C ASN A 55 4.28 -14.48 2.90
N GLU A 56 4.71 -15.26 1.91
CA GLU A 56 6.02 -15.09 1.26
C GLU A 56 6.15 -13.68 0.68
N TYR A 57 5.08 -13.17 0.08
CA TYR A 57 5.04 -11.79 -0.40
C TYR A 57 5.23 -10.76 0.72
N ILE A 58 4.54 -10.90 1.86
CA ILE A 58 4.70 -9.98 2.99
C ILE A 58 6.13 -10.02 3.52
N GLU A 59 6.71 -11.21 3.71
CA GLU A 59 8.10 -11.37 4.16
C GLU A 59 9.06 -10.64 3.22
N LYS A 60 8.89 -10.83 1.91
CA LYS A 60 9.72 -10.16 0.90
C LYS A 60 9.60 -8.64 0.93
N VAL A 61 8.40 -8.08 1.13
CA VAL A 61 8.24 -6.62 1.24
C VAL A 61 8.90 -6.10 2.51
N LEU A 62 8.80 -6.82 3.63
CA LEU A 62 9.45 -6.46 4.89
C LEU A 62 10.98 -6.48 4.76
N ASP A 63 11.54 -7.54 4.17
CA ASP A 63 12.97 -7.63 3.88
C ASP A 63 13.44 -6.45 3.03
N ASN A 64 12.64 -6.07 2.01
CA ASN A 64 12.94 -4.90 1.20
C ASN A 64 12.95 -3.63 2.04
N VAL A 65 11.95 -3.38 2.88
CA VAL A 65 11.90 -2.18 3.74
C VAL A 65 13.09 -2.10 4.70
N ASP A 66 13.49 -3.23 5.28
CA ASP A 66 14.63 -3.30 6.21
C ASP A 66 15.96 -2.91 5.54
N LEU A 67 16.14 -3.20 4.25
CA LEU A 67 17.35 -2.83 3.49
C LEU A 67 17.53 -1.31 3.34
N PHE A 68 16.46 -0.53 3.42
CA PHE A 68 16.50 0.91 3.12
C PHE A 68 16.55 1.81 4.35
N HIS A 69 16.56 1.26 5.58
CA HIS A 69 16.59 1.95 6.88
C HIS A 69 16.49 3.48 6.77
N ILE A 70 15.26 3.98 6.75
CA ILE A 70 14.97 5.39 6.55
C ILE A 70 14.94 6.08 7.93
N PRO A 71 15.90 6.96 8.26
CA PRO A 71 15.93 7.61 9.56
C PRO A 71 14.65 8.41 9.80
N ASN A 72 14.12 8.34 11.03
CA ASN A 72 12.93 9.09 11.48
C ASN A 72 11.61 8.71 10.79
N ILE A 73 11.56 7.61 10.03
CA ILE A 73 10.30 7.05 9.51
C ILE A 73 10.06 5.69 10.15
N THR A 74 8.86 5.50 10.69
CA THR A 74 8.46 4.21 11.26
C THR A 74 8.10 3.21 10.16
N GLN A 75 8.29 1.92 10.43
CA GLN A 75 7.88 0.84 9.51
C GLN A 75 6.39 0.96 9.14
N ASP A 76 5.52 1.32 10.08
CA ASP A 76 4.10 1.57 9.81
C ASP A 76 3.90 2.64 8.73
N GLN A 77 4.62 3.76 8.81
CA GLN A 77 4.53 4.84 7.83
C GLN A 77 5.01 4.39 6.44
N VAL A 78 6.13 3.67 6.38
CA VAL A 78 6.66 3.12 5.12
C VAL A 78 5.65 2.14 4.52
N MET A 79 5.18 1.18 5.31
CA MET A 79 4.28 0.12 4.83
C MET A 79 2.92 0.67 4.38
N LEU A 80 2.32 1.61 5.11
CA LEU A 80 1.06 2.22 4.69
C LEU A 80 1.19 3.03 3.38
N GLN A 81 2.38 3.55 3.09
CA GLN A 81 2.63 4.32 1.87
C GLN A 81 3.04 3.43 0.68
N ASP A 82 3.90 2.44 0.91
CA ASP A 82 4.60 1.72 -0.15
C ASP A 82 3.96 0.37 -0.48
N PHE A 83 3.39 -0.34 0.51
CA PHE A 83 2.68 -1.59 0.27
C PHE A 83 1.58 -1.46 -0.80
N PRO A 84 0.76 -0.37 -0.84
CA PRO A 84 -0.24 -0.22 -1.89
C PRO A 84 0.35 -0.11 -3.30
N MET A 85 1.59 0.38 -3.44
CA MET A 85 2.25 0.54 -4.74
C MET A 85 2.73 -0.79 -5.31
N SER A 86 3.01 -1.78 -4.46
CA SER A 86 3.40 -3.13 -4.87
C SER A 86 2.22 -4.06 -5.14
N LEU A 87 0.97 -3.59 -5.07
CA LEU A 87 -0.23 -4.38 -5.41
C LEU A 87 -0.73 -4.06 -6.81
N THR A 88 -1.13 -5.08 -7.56
CA THR A 88 -1.65 -4.92 -8.93
C THR A 88 -3.05 -5.51 -9.12
N ARG A 89 -3.66 -5.20 -10.27
CA ARG A 89 -4.94 -5.78 -10.74
C ARG A 89 -6.05 -5.71 -9.67
N ALA A 90 -6.70 -6.85 -9.41
CA ALA A 90 -7.83 -6.95 -8.50
C ALA A 90 -7.45 -6.60 -7.05
N VAL A 91 -6.20 -6.85 -6.64
CA VAL A 91 -5.72 -6.57 -5.28
C VAL A 91 -5.63 -5.07 -5.03
N SER A 92 -5.06 -4.35 -5.98
CA SER A 92 -4.97 -2.89 -5.95
C SER A 92 -6.37 -2.23 -5.93
N CYS A 93 -7.32 -2.76 -6.72
CA CYS A 93 -8.71 -2.29 -6.71
C CYS A 93 -9.42 -2.57 -5.39
N TRP A 94 -9.22 -3.75 -4.81
CA TRP A 94 -9.80 -4.10 -3.51
C TRP A 94 -9.35 -3.11 -2.42
N LEU A 95 -8.05 -2.85 -2.32
CA LEU A 95 -7.52 -1.98 -1.28
C LEU A 95 -8.05 -0.54 -1.40
N ARG A 96 -8.25 -0.05 -2.63
CA ARG A 96 -8.87 1.27 -2.88
C ARG A 96 -10.34 1.34 -2.51
N ASN A 97 -11.06 0.22 -2.59
CA ASN A 97 -12.49 0.16 -2.28
C ASN A 97 -12.77 -0.03 -0.78
N GLU A 98 -11.74 -0.17 0.05
CA GLU A 98 -11.91 -0.17 1.50
C GLU A 98 -12.48 1.17 1.96
N PRO A 99 -13.33 1.19 3.01
CA PRO A 99 -13.87 2.44 3.54
C PRO A 99 -12.76 3.42 3.90
N SER A 100 -12.98 4.70 3.59
CA SER A 100 -11.99 5.76 3.76
C SER A 100 -11.44 5.80 5.18
N SER A 101 -10.11 5.89 5.32
CA SER A 101 -9.41 5.89 6.62
C SER A 101 -9.72 4.70 7.54
N SER A 102 -10.15 3.55 6.99
CA SER A 102 -10.40 2.34 7.79
C SER A 102 -9.13 1.57 8.17
N ILE A 103 -7.99 1.90 7.55
CA ILE A 103 -6.68 1.30 7.79
C ILE A 103 -5.71 2.41 8.17
N ASN A 104 -5.20 2.38 9.40
CA ASN A 104 -4.29 3.40 9.95
C ASN A 104 -3.02 2.82 10.59
N THR A 105 -2.87 1.49 10.58
CA THR A 105 -1.65 0.78 11.04
C THR A 105 -1.28 -0.32 10.06
N TRP A 106 0.00 -0.68 10.02
CA TRP A 106 0.48 -1.79 9.21
C TRP A 106 -0.18 -3.10 9.62
N GLU A 107 -0.34 -3.35 10.92
CA GLU A 107 -1.00 -4.56 11.43
C GLU A 107 -2.46 -4.68 10.95
N ALA A 108 -3.20 -3.57 10.90
CA ALA A 108 -4.57 -3.57 10.36
C ALA A 108 -4.58 -3.89 8.85
N LEU A 109 -3.63 -3.32 8.09
CA LEU A 109 -3.46 -3.59 6.66
C LEU A 109 -3.13 -5.06 6.41
N LYS A 110 -2.10 -5.58 7.09
CA LYS A 110 -1.62 -6.96 7.00
C LYS A 110 -2.73 -7.95 7.33
N LYS A 111 -3.46 -7.73 8.43
CA LYS A 111 -4.58 -8.59 8.84
C LYS A 111 -5.67 -8.66 7.78
N LYS A 112 -6.08 -7.52 7.21
CA LYS A 112 -7.10 -7.49 6.15
C LYS A 112 -6.61 -8.17 4.87
N PHE A 113 -5.36 -7.94 4.49
CA PHE A 113 -4.74 -8.56 3.32
C PHE A 113 -4.70 -10.08 3.46
N LEU A 114 -4.17 -10.60 4.57
CA LEU A 114 -4.10 -12.04 4.82
C LEU A 114 -5.49 -12.68 4.93
N SER A 115 -6.45 -12.03 5.58
CA SER A 115 -7.82 -12.55 5.64
C SER A 115 -8.48 -12.72 4.26
N LYS A 116 -7.99 -12.01 3.24
CA LYS A 116 -8.54 -12.04 1.89
C LYS A 116 -7.77 -12.95 0.94
N TYR A 117 -6.44 -12.95 1.02
CA TYR A 117 -5.55 -13.65 0.09
C TYR A 117 -4.84 -14.86 0.70
N TYR A 118 -5.10 -15.15 1.98
CA TYR A 118 -4.68 -16.36 2.66
C TYR A 118 -5.87 -17.00 3.39
N PRO A 119 -6.91 -17.46 2.65
CA PRO A 119 -8.05 -18.10 3.28
C PRO A 119 -7.63 -19.44 3.92
N PRO A 120 -8.27 -19.85 5.03
CA PRO A 120 -8.05 -21.19 5.58
C PRO A 120 -8.41 -22.25 4.53
N ALA A 121 -7.53 -23.24 4.40
CA ALA A 121 -7.73 -24.41 3.54
C ALA A 121 -8.99 -25.22 3.93
#